data_AF-A0A8X6X2X2-F1
#
_entry.id   AF-A0A8X6X2X2-F1
#
_cell.length_a   1.000
_cell.length_b   1.000
_cell.length_c   1.000
_cell.angle_alpha   90.00
_cell.angle_beta   90.00
_cell.angle_gamma   90.00
#
_symmetry.space_group_name_H-M   'P 1'
#
loop_
_entity.id
_entity.type
_entity.pdbx_description
1 polymer ?
#
loop_
_entity_poly.entity_id
_entity_poly.type
_entity_poly.pdbx_seq_one_letter_code
_entity_poly.pdbx_strand_id
1 'polypeptide(L)'
;MFSTCFFLADPPVIISRFEEQIINPGHPVSLRCIAKGHPLPKITWTADGESIPSSSRLRLGDFVTQDGSVVHSFLNISSVEVGDGKEYSCNAESDFGRAFHQAKLNVPSSPVGRPFQNKTALVGQTAVFVCPVAGYPLSHFSWEKGMVDILIMFKFS
;
A
#
# COMPACT_ATOMS: atom_id res chain seq x y z
N MET A 1 -9.74 -42.80 -30.24
CA MET A 1 -9.26 -42.85 -28.84
C MET A 1 -8.35 -41.63 -28.64
N PHE A 2 -8.94 -40.46 -28.37
CA PHE A 2 -8.17 -39.23 -28.17
C PHE A 2 -7.82 -39.15 -26.68
N SER A 3 -6.64 -39.65 -26.33
CA SER A 3 -6.07 -39.45 -25.00
C SER A 3 -5.48 -38.05 -24.96
N THR A 4 -6.30 -37.04 -24.65
CA THR A 4 -5.79 -35.73 -24.25
C THR A 4 -5.12 -35.89 -22.89
N CYS A 5 -3.79 -35.86 -22.88
CA CYS A 5 -3.03 -35.74 -21.65
C CYS A 5 -3.30 -34.34 -21.09
N PHE A 6 -4.27 -34.22 -20.18
CA PHE A 6 -4.42 -33.06 -19.33
C PHE A 6 -3.22 -33.06 -18.38
N PHE A 7 -2.14 -32.39 -18.74
CA PHE A 7 -1.31 -31.78 -17.70
C PHE A 7 -2.26 -30.89 -16.89
N LEU A 8 -2.59 -31.30 -15.67
CA LEU A 8 -3.51 -30.59 -14.78
C LEU A 8 -2.99 -29.16 -14.61
N ALA A 9 -3.64 -28.21 -15.26
CA ALA A 9 -3.34 -26.79 -15.10
C ALA A 9 -4.11 -26.29 -13.89
N ASP A 10 -3.40 -25.71 -12.93
CA ASP A 10 -3.95 -25.17 -11.69
C ASP A 10 -3.79 -23.64 -11.71
N PRO A 11 -4.88 -22.87 -11.50
CA PRO A 11 -4.80 -21.42 -11.46
C PRO A 11 -3.93 -20.94 -10.29
N PRO A 12 -3.34 -19.74 -10.38
CA PRO A 12 -2.53 -19.19 -9.29
C PRO A 12 -3.34 -19.01 -8.01
N VAL A 13 -2.76 -19.38 -6.87
CA VAL A 13 -3.34 -19.15 -5.54
C VAL A 13 -2.27 -18.59 -4.62
N ILE A 14 -2.57 -17.46 -3.98
CA ILE A 14 -1.72 -16.88 -2.93
C ILE A 14 -1.99 -17.63 -1.62
N ILE A 15 -0.96 -18.33 -1.12
CA ILE A 15 -1.04 -19.17 0.09
C ILE A 15 -0.41 -18.53 1.32
N SER A 16 0.35 -17.44 1.14
CA SER A 16 0.84 -16.60 2.24
C SER A 16 0.87 -15.15 1.78
N ARG A 17 0.41 -14.28 2.67
CA ARG A 17 0.24 -12.85 2.44
C ARG A 17 0.95 -12.05 3.53
N PHE A 18 1.39 -10.85 3.19
CA PHE A 18 1.82 -9.86 4.17
C PHE A 18 0.61 -9.15 4.76
N GLU A 19 0.75 -8.67 5.99
CA GLU A 19 -0.32 -7.99 6.72
C GLU A 19 -0.11 -6.47 6.75
N GLU A 20 -1.19 -5.76 7.04
CA GLU A 20 -1.11 -4.34 7.35
C GLU A 20 -0.29 -4.14 8.62
N GLN A 21 0.67 -3.22 8.56
CA GLN A 21 1.63 -3.00 9.63
C GLN A 21 2.06 -1.54 9.72
N ILE A 22 2.47 -1.13 10.93
CA ILE A 22 2.99 0.21 11.22
C ILE A 22 4.49 0.09 11.43
N ILE A 23 5.29 0.74 10.59
CA ILE A 23 6.76 0.71 10.67
C ILE A 23 7.30 2.13 10.79
N ASN A 24 8.11 2.37 11.82
CA ASN A 24 8.73 3.66 12.03
C ASN A 24 9.81 3.95 10.95
N PRO A 25 9.97 5.21 10.52
CA PRO A 25 11.05 5.59 9.62
C PRO A 25 12.43 5.08 10.08
N GLY A 26 13.29 4.72 9.12
CA GLY A 26 14.63 4.18 9.36
C GLY A 26 14.68 2.68 9.67
N HIS A 27 13.55 2.03 9.97
CA HIS A 27 13.51 0.60 10.24
C HIS A 27 13.37 -0.22 8.94
N PRO A 28 13.90 -1.45 8.90
CA PRO A 28 13.69 -2.33 7.76
C PRO A 28 12.32 -3.02 7.82
N VAL A 29 11.77 -3.38 6.67
CA VAL A 29 10.58 -4.24 6.54
C VAL A 29 10.72 -5.20 5.37
N SER A 30 10.12 -6.38 5.49
CA SER A 30 10.03 -7.39 4.44
C SER A 30 8.58 -7.78 4.22
N LEU A 31 8.05 -7.48 3.03
CA LEU A 31 6.72 -7.95 2.62
C LEU A 31 6.89 -9.26 1.87
N ARG A 32 6.18 -10.31 2.32
CA ARG A 32 6.28 -11.66 1.76
C ARG A 32 4.98 -12.07 1.09
N CYS A 33 5.09 -12.61 -0.11
CA CYS A 33 3.97 -13.18 -0.86
C CYS A 33 4.39 -14.54 -1.42
N ILE A 34 3.58 -15.58 -1.17
CA ILE A 34 3.85 -16.95 -1.64
C ILE A 34 2.67 -17.38 -2.48
N ALA A 35 2.94 -17.85 -3.69
CA ALA A 35 1.91 -18.34 -4.60
C ALA A 35 2.26 -19.75 -5.10
N LYS A 36 1.23 -20.54 -5.35
CA LYS A 36 1.31 -21.84 -6.02
C LYS A 36 0.47 -21.83 -7.28
N GLY A 37 0.81 -22.69 -8.23
CA GLY A 37 0.05 -22.86 -9.47
C GLY A 37 0.83 -23.70 -10.48
N HIS A 38 0.13 -24.21 -11.48
CA HIS A 38 0.74 -24.95 -12.59
C HIS A 38 0.14 -24.48 -13.92
N PRO A 39 0.92 -23.87 -14.83
CA PRO A 39 2.35 -23.53 -14.72
C PRO A 39 2.65 -22.58 -13.55
N LEU A 40 3.91 -22.62 -13.08
CA LEU A 40 4.35 -21.80 -11.95
C LEU A 40 4.05 -20.30 -12.21
N PRO A 41 3.32 -19.62 -11.31
CA PRO A 41 2.96 -18.23 -11.52
C PRO A 41 4.16 -17.30 -11.36
N LYS A 42 4.15 -16.19 -12.10
CA LYS A 42 5.07 -15.08 -11.92
C LYS A 42 4.47 -14.09 -10.93
N ILE A 43 5.23 -13.69 -9.91
CA ILE A 43 4.81 -12.64 -8.96
C ILE A 43 5.34 -11.28 -9.43
N THR A 44 4.46 -10.29 -9.49
CA THR A 44 4.78 -8.87 -9.69
C THR A 44 4.32 -8.05 -8.48
N TRP A 45 5.04 -6.97 -8.20
CA TRP A 45 4.76 -6.08 -7.07
C TRP A 45 4.45 -4.67 -7.54
N THR A 46 3.47 -4.04 -6.91
CA THR A 46 3.13 -2.63 -7.11
C THR A 46 2.94 -1.92 -5.78
N ALA A 47 3.13 -0.60 -5.77
CA ALA A 47 2.84 0.28 -4.66
C ALA A 47 1.94 1.42 -5.16
N ASP A 48 0.75 1.56 -4.57
CA ASP A 48 -0.33 2.44 -5.05
C ASP A 48 -0.66 2.23 -6.54
N GLY A 49 -0.59 0.97 -7.00
CA GLY A 49 -0.85 0.59 -8.39
C GLY A 49 0.33 0.83 -9.35
N GLU A 50 1.41 1.47 -8.93
CA GLU A 50 2.60 1.71 -9.75
C GLU A 50 3.68 0.65 -9.53
N SER A 51 4.47 0.38 -10.57
CA SER A 51 5.61 -0.53 -10.47
C SER A 51 6.66 0.00 -9.49
N ILE A 52 7.24 -0.89 -8.68
CA ILE A 52 8.23 -0.51 -7.68
C ILE A 52 9.60 -0.35 -8.34
N PRO A 53 10.23 0.85 -8.29
CA PRO A 53 11.55 1.05 -8.87
C PRO A 53 12.60 0.27 -8.08
N SER A 54 13.48 -0.43 -8.80
CA SER A 54 14.64 -1.08 -8.19
C SER A 54 15.61 -0.02 -7.67
N SER A 55 16.01 -0.13 -6.40
CA SER A 55 17.00 0.77 -5.80
C SER A 55 17.89 0.01 -4.82
N SER A 56 18.90 0.68 -4.27
CA SER A 56 19.72 0.10 -3.19
C SER A 56 18.87 -0.22 -1.95
N ARG A 57 17.82 0.58 -1.71
CA ARG A 57 16.95 0.55 -0.53
C ARG A 57 15.78 -0.43 -0.67
N LEU A 58 15.14 -0.45 -1.84
CA LEU A 58 14.03 -1.33 -2.21
C LEU A 58 14.53 -2.46 -3.12
N ARG A 59 14.48 -3.69 -2.60
CA ARG A 59 14.95 -4.89 -3.30
C ARG A 59 13.84 -5.90 -3.42
N LEU A 60 13.53 -6.27 -4.67
CA LEU A 60 12.67 -7.40 -4.98
C LEU A 60 13.52 -8.66 -5.13
N GLY A 61 13.00 -9.78 -4.67
CA GLY A 61 13.60 -11.09 -4.88
C GLY A 61 12.54 -12.19 -4.87
N ASP A 62 12.87 -13.30 -5.51
CA ASP A 62 12.02 -14.48 -5.55
C ASP A 62 12.87 -15.75 -5.62
N PHE A 63 12.28 -16.86 -5.18
CA PHE A 63 12.81 -18.20 -5.40
C PHE A 63 11.67 -19.20 -5.52
N VAL A 64 11.97 -20.33 -6.17
CA VAL A 64 11.02 -21.42 -6.38
C VAL A 64 11.40 -22.60 -5.49
N THR A 65 10.41 -23.30 -4.95
CA THR A 65 10.63 -24.56 -4.23
C THR A 65 11.24 -25.62 -5.14
N GLN A 66 11.91 -26.61 -4.55
CA GLN A 66 12.65 -27.63 -5.30
C GLN A 66 11.76 -28.47 -6.24
N ASP A 67 10.48 -28.63 -5.88
CA ASP A 67 9.47 -29.32 -6.68
C ASP A 67 8.86 -28.45 -7.79
N GLY A 68 9.25 -27.18 -7.88
CA GLY A 68 8.82 -26.28 -8.96
C GLY A 68 7.37 -25.82 -8.89
N SER A 69 6.65 -26.09 -7.79
CA SER A 69 5.21 -25.86 -7.67
C SER A 69 4.83 -24.56 -6.93
N VAL A 70 5.77 -24.00 -6.16
CA VAL A 70 5.55 -22.83 -5.30
C VAL A 70 6.63 -21.78 -5.54
N VAL A 71 6.22 -20.53 -5.71
CA VAL A 71 7.09 -19.36 -5.77
C VAL A 71 6.97 -18.55 -4.48
N HIS A 72 8.10 -18.22 -3.89
CA HIS A 72 8.21 -17.26 -2.80
C HIS A 72 8.76 -15.96 -3.36
N SER A 73 8.09 -14.84 -3.09
CA SER A 73 8.57 -13.51 -3.49
C SER A 73 8.54 -12.54 -2.31
N PHE A 74 9.49 -11.62 -2.31
CA PHE A 74 9.73 -10.68 -1.21
C PHE A 74 10.02 -9.29 -1.75
N LEU A 75 9.47 -8.28 -1.08
CA LEU A 75 9.91 -6.90 -1.19
C LEU A 75 10.61 -6.51 0.13
N ASN A 76 11.91 -6.26 0.06
CA ASN A 76 12.71 -5.82 1.18
C ASN A 76 12.95 -4.31 1.07
N ILE A 77 12.56 -3.57 2.10
CA ILE A 77 12.86 -2.16 2.27
C ILE A 77 13.83 -2.06 3.44
N SER A 78 15.08 -1.71 3.16
CA SER A 78 16.15 -1.72 4.17
C SER A 78 16.07 -0.55 5.17
N SER A 79 15.47 0.56 4.77
CA SER A 79 15.20 1.72 5.61
C SER A 79 13.91 2.36 5.11
N VAL A 80 12.86 2.32 5.92
CA VAL A 80 11.56 2.90 5.58
C VAL A 80 11.59 4.42 5.65
N GLU A 81 10.98 5.08 4.67
CA GLU A 81 10.77 6.52 4.59
C GLU A 81 9.26 6.84 4.63
N VAL A 82 8.89 8.07 5.00
CA VAL A 82 7.47 8.48 5.07
C VAL A 82 6.73 8.26 3.74
N GLY A 83 7.43 8.44 2.62
CA GLY A 83 6.89 8.21 1.27
C GLY A 83 6.68 6.73 0.91
N ASP A 84 7.20 5.78 1.70
CA ASP A 84 6.92 4.36 1.53
C ASP A 84 5.59 3.95 2.18
N GLY A 85 4.91 4.88 2.85
CA GLY A 85 3.56 4.69 3.39
C GLY A 85 2.52 4.54 2.29
N LYS A 86 2.43 3.34 1.70
CA LYS A 86 1.68 3.03 0.49
C LYS A 86 0.85 1.76 0.62
N GLU A 87 -0.06 1.56 -0.31
CA GLU A 87 -0.80 0.32 -0.49
C GLU A 87 -0.01 -0.62 -1.41
N TYR A 88 0.62 -1.64 -0.82
CA TYR A 88 1.44 -2.60 -1.58
C TYR A 88 0.58 -3.76 -2.05
N SER A 89 0.81 -4.21 -3.29
CA SER A 89 0.13 -5.35 -3.88
C SER A 89 1.14 -6.36 -4.43
N CYS A 90 0.86 -7.65 -4.22
CA CYS A 90 1.49 -8.74 -4.96
C CYS A 90 0.46 -9.38 -5.90
N ASN A 91 0.82 -9.53 -7.17
CA ASN A 91 0.00 -10.15 -8.21
C ASN A 91 0.72 -11.40 -8.73
N ALA A 92 0.10 -12.56 -8.57
CA ALA A 92 0.54 -13.84 -9.09
C ALA A 92 -0.23 -14.16 -10.37
N GLU A 93 0.48 -14.32 -11.48
CA GLU A 93 -0.11 -14.48 -12.80
C GLU A 93 0.51 -15.67 -13.55
N SER A 94 -0.36 -16.46 -14.19
CA SER A 94 0.01 -17.51 -15.15
C SER A 94 -0.97 -17.49 -16.33
N ASP A 95 -0.71 -18.29 -17.36
CA ASP A 95 -1.58 -18.39 -18.53
C ASP A 95 -3.03 -18.85 -18.21
N PHE A 96 -3.24 -19.41 -17.02
CA PHE A 96 -4.52 -19.99 -16.59
C PHE A 96 -5.23 -19.19 -15.49
N GLY A 97 -4.70 -18.03 -15.08
CA GLY A 97 -5.39 -17.18 -14.14
C GLY A 97 -4.51 -16.16 -13.43
N ARG A 98 -5.14 -15.45 -12.50
CA ARG A 98 -4.50 -14.43 -11.66
C ARG A 98 -5.04 -14.49 -10.24
N ALA A 99 -4.16 -14.28 -9.27
CA ALA A 99 -4.50 -14.03 -7.89
C ALA A 99 -3.71 -12.82 -7.39
N PHE A 100 -4.33 -11.96 -6.59
CA PHE A 100 -3.65 -10.80 -6.03
C PHE A 100 -4.00 -10.63 -4.55
N HIS A 101 -3.08 -9.99 -3.82
CA HIS A 101 -3.27 -9.59 -2.43
C HIS A 101 -2.71 -8.19 -2.24
N GLN A 102 -3.36 -7.39 -1.39
CA GLN A 102 -3.01 -6.01 -1.14
C GLN A 102 -3.13 -5.71 0.36
N ALA A 103 -2.16 -4.97 0.91
CA ALA A 103 -2.21 -4.47 2.27
C ALA A 103 -1.40 -3.19 2.42
N LYS A 104 -1.75 -2.38 3.42
CA LYS A 104 -1.15 -1.07 3.65
C LYS A 104 0.10 -1.15 4.52
N LEU A 105 1.15 -0.45 4.12
CA LEU A 105 2.27 -0.13 5.01
C LEU A 105 2.02 1.27 5.57
N ASN A 106 1.85 1.37 6.88
CA ASN A 106 1.67 2.65 7.54
C ASN A 106 3.02 3.14 8.09
N VAL A 107 3.42 4.33 7.69
CA VAL A 107 4.68 4.94 8.16
C VAL A 107 4.34 6.19 8.96
N PRO A 108 4.52 6.17 10.29
CA PRO A 108 4.19 7.32 11.13
C PRO A 108 4.99 8.57 10.76
N SER A 109 4.29 9.70 10.77
CA SER A 109 4.86 11.03 10.55
C SER A 109 4.05 12.08 11.30
N SER A 110 4.74 13.10 11.80
CA SER A 110 4.09 14.21 12.50
C SER A 110 3.10 14.94 11.56
N PRO A 111 1.93 15.35 12.05
CA PRO A 111 1.00 16.16 11.28
C PRO A 111 1.64 17.48 10.85
N VAL A 112 1.63 17.76 9.55
CA VAL A 112 2.08 19.03 8.96
C VAL A 112 0.90 19.63 8.22
N GLY A 113 0.39 20.74 8.76
CA GLY A 113 -0.64 21.55 8.12
C GLY A 113 -0.04 22.58 7.15
N ARG A 114 -0.72 22.84 6.04
CA ARG A 114 -0.43 24.01 5.20
C ARG A 114 -1.36 25.17 5.59
N PRO A 115 -0.82 26.40 5.74
CA PRO A 115 -1.65 27.54 6.08
C PRO A 115 -2.72 27.77 5.00
N PHE A 116 -3.94 28.01 5.44
CA PHE A 116 -5.03 28.39 4.55
C PHE A 116 -4.85 29.84 4.09
N GLN A 117 -5.42 30.17 2.93
CA GLN A 117 -5.37 31.52 2.38
C GLN A 117 -6.43 32.43 3.03
N ASN A 118 -6.11 33.71 3.13
CA ASN A 118 -7.06 34.72 3.58
C ASN A 118 -8.25 34.77 2.62
N LYS A 119 -9.47 34.79 3.16
CA LYS A 119 -10.71 34.90 2.39
C LYS A 119 -11.56 36.05 2.90
N THR A 120 -12.13 36.79 1.97
CA THR A 120 -13.15 37.82 2.20
C THR A 120 -14.49 37.30 1.69
N ALA A 121 -15.56 37.57 2.45
CA ALA A 121 -16.93 37.21 2.07
C ALA A 121 -17.84 38.41 2.32
N LEU A 122 -18.91 38.53 1.51
CA LEU A 122 -19.95 39.53 1.74
C LEU A 122 -20.77 39.15 2.98
N VAL A 123 -21.37 40.16 3.61
CA VAL A 123 -22.27 39.94 4.75
C VAL A 123 -23.40 38.98 4.36
N GLY A 124 -23.63 37.96 5.18
CA GLY A 124 -24.63 36.91 4.93
C GLY A 124 -24.15 35.74 4.06
N GLN A 125 -22.95 35.81 3.48
CA GLN A 125 -22.35 34.69 2.76
C GLN A 125 -21.50 33.81 3.69
N THR A 126 -21.42 32.52 3.36
CA THR A 126 -20.60 31.56 4.11
C THR A 126 -19.17 31.54 3.56
N ALA A 127 -18.18 31.72 4.42
CA ALA A 127 -16.77 31.51 4.09
C ALA A 127 -16.33 30.10 4.52
N VAL A 128 -15.65 29.39 3.61
CA VAL A 128 -15.11 28.04 3.87
C VAL A 128 -13.59 28.09 3.87
N PHE A 129 -12.97 27.71 4.98
CA PHE A 129 -11.53 27.55 5.12
C PHE A 129 -11.16 26.07 5.02
N VAL A 130 -10.04 25.79 4.34
CA VAL A 130 -9.52 24.43 4.16
C VAL A 130 -8.05 24.48 4.55
N CYS A 131 -7.67 23.67 5.54
CA CYS A 131 -6.30 23.48 6.00
C CYS A 131 -5.88 22.05 5.63
N PRO A 132 -5.15 21.85 4.52
CA PRO A 132 -4.64 20.53 4.17
C PRO A 132 -3.61 20.09 5.21
N VAL A 133 -3.82 18.94 5.82
CA VAL A 133 -2.89 18.33 6.78
C VAL A 133 -2.39 17.01 6.21
N ALA A 134 -1.08 16.81 6.21
CA ALA A 134 -0.43 15.54 5.90
C ALA A 134 0.16 14.95 7.17
N GLY A 135 0.17 13.63 7.30
CA GLY A 135 0.73 12.94 8.47
C GLY A 135 0.01 11.64 8.76
N TYR A 136 0.56 10.82 9.65
CA TYR A 136 -0.09 9.60 10.14
C TYR A 136 0.39 9.24 11.55
N PRO A 137 -0.49 8.88 12.49
CA PRO A 137 -1.94 8.95 12.39
C PRO A 137 -2.45 10.39 12.59
N LEU A 138 -3.63 10.66 12.05
CA LEU A 138 -4.31 11.94 12.20
C LEU A 138 -5.51 11.77 13.14
N SER A 139 -5.31 11.98 14.44
CA SER A 139 -6.31 11.67 15.46
C SER A 139 -6.95 12.88 16.14
N HIS A 140 -6.36 14.07 16.02
CA HIS A 140 -6.86 15.27 16.69
C HIS A 140 -6.71 16.50 15.80
N PHE A 141 -7.83 17.20 15.59
CA PHE A 141 -7.90 18.42 14.81
C PHE A 141 -8.84 19.41 15.50
N SER A 142 -8.41 20.65 15.65
CA SER A 142 -9.23 21.77 16.11
C SER A 142 -9.15 22.90 15.08
N TRP A 143 -10.21 23.69 15.00
CA TRP A 143 -10.18 24.99 14.35
C TRP A 143 -10.36 26.05 15.41
N GLU A 144 -9.56 27.09 15.35
CA GLU A 144 -9.61 28.20 16.30
C GLU A 144 -9.86 29.51 15.57
N LYS A 145 -10.70 30.37 16.15
CA LYS A 145 -10.86 31.76 15.73
C LYS A 145 -10.37 32.68 16.85
N GLY A 146 -9.19 33.26 16.68
CA GLY A 146 -8.54 34.01 17.77
C GLY A 146 -8.06 33.04 18.85
N MET A 147 -8.71 33.04 20.02
CA MET A 147 -8.40 32.14 21.15
C MET A 147 -9.57 31.20 21.50
N VAL A 148 -10.52 31.02 20.58
CA VAL A 148 -11.74 30.24 20.81
C VAL A 148 -11.77 29.04 19.87
N ASP A 149 -11.86 27.85 20.46
CA ASP A 149 -12.11 26.60 19.75
C ASP A 149 -13.49 26.62 19.07
N ILE A 150 -13.52 26.24 17.80
CA ILE A 150 -14.73 26.13 17.00
C ILE A 150 -15.15 24.66 16.96
N LEU A 151 -16.37 24.38 17.42
CA LEU A 151 -17.01 23.09 17.19
C LEU A 151 -17.41 22.96 15.71
N ILE A 152 -16.92 21.91 15.05
CA ILE A 152 -17.19 21.61 13.63
C ILE A 152 -17.70 20.19 13.50
N MET A 153 -18.62 19.98 12.54
CA MET A 153 -18.94 18.65 12.05
C MET A 153 -17.92 18.27 10.97
N PHE A 154 -17.06 17.30 11.28
CA PHE A 154 -16.09 16.78 10.33
C PHE A 154 -16.80 16.16 9.11
N LYS A 155 -16.42 16.57 7.90
CA LYS A 155 -16.65 15.81 6.68
C LYS A 155 -15.30 15.32 6.19
N PHE A 156 -15.04 14.02 6.39
CA PHE A 156 -14.05 13.32 5.56
C PHE A 156 -14.68 13.20 4.16
N SER A 157 -13.98 13.68 3.12
CA SER A 157 -14.35 13.39 1.73
C SER A 157 -13.89 12.00 1.35
#